data_AF-A0A1Y2JYW3-F1
#
_entry.id   AF-A0A1Y2JYW3-F1
#
_cell.length_a   1.000
_cell.length_b   1.000
_cell.length_c   1.000
_cell.angle_alpha   90.00
_cell.angle_beta   90.00
_cell.angle_gamma   90.00
#
_symmetry.space_group_name_H-M   'P 1'
#
loop_
_entity.id
_entity.type
_entity.pdbx_description
1 polymer ?
#
loop_
_entity_poly.entity_id
_entity_poly.type
_entity_poly.pdbx_seq_one_letter_code
_entity_poly.pdbx_strand_id
1 'polypeptide(L)'
;MASDRYTQDQLDKIRKTLSKSLGDSSGQALEKLDSRFTAREEELVVEADPDVVDDSKHGFKPGSKIDLDEIITSGNIDKIIGACAALKGADRPDELRRLVDAVLGHPDCKARHMVETLSKVYKHTELLELLVEKIVQTKGINPLIEALKYSDKSPRAMLQLAKGIAEQGTVNHIMRAIAAAPPGQDEAEITWTMEVIGKGTLEQMLDCVQLINAQSPGAVVLATGVINQKDVPIEPLVRTLTAVKDNPQAATVVAVKLVKTVEVPALVSLLEKYVTDKSTAGEIIVAQLVAKVSQQPSRKPELLKAAKYMRNDCVAGKMLAWGIVKYGDQEMWEKAYKRIANPGAKAMVAVAFGKKAGMFGTLKHLGKAGWDLSKKTGEAAAASKEGQEKLNEILTNVLEEALGSGD
;
A
#
# COMPACT_ATOMS: atom_id res chain seq x y z
N MET A 1 -5.26 29.39 6.08
CA MET A 1 -4.78 28.23 6.84
C MET A 1 -3.54 27.73 6.11
N ALA A 2 -2.38 27.72 6.74
CA ALA A 2 -1.14 27.32 6.08
C ALA A 2 -1.27 25.84 5.69
N SER A 3 -1.17 25.53 4.41
CA SER A 3 -1.10 24.14 3.95
C SER A 3 0.10 23.48 4.60
N ASP A 4 -0.09 22.36 5.30
CA ASP A 4 0.97 21.50 5.85
C ASP A 4 1.79 20.86 4.71
N ARG A 5 2.54 21.69 3.99
CA ARG A 5 3.45 21.23 2.94
C ARG A 5 4.66 20.58 3.60
N TYR A 6 5.05 19.43 3.08
CA TYR A 6 6.26 18.73 3.51
C TYR A 6 7.49 19.63 3.32
N THR A 7 8.35 19.67 4.34
CA THR A 7 9.68 20.29 4.23
C THR A 7 10.57 19.42 3.35
N GLN A 8 11.63 20.02 2.78
CA GLN A 8 12.62 19.29 1.98
C GLN A 8 13.19 18.08 2.74
N ASP A 9 13.50 18.24 4.03
CA ASP A 9 13.96 17.15 4.88
C ASP A 9 12.94 16.00 5.01
N GLN A 10 11.64 16.31 5.05
CA GLN A 10 10.60 15.28 5.09
C GLN A 10 10.49 14.57 3.73
N LEU A 11 10.67 15.28 2.62
CA LEU A 11 10.71 14.68 1.28
C LEU A 11 11.91 13.75 1.11
N ASP A 12 13.08 14.14 1.61
CA ASP A 12 14.28 13.31 1.58
C ASP A 12 14.13 12.06 2.46
N LYS A 13 13.45 12.16 3.61
CA LYS A 13 13.07 11.00 4.43
C LYS A 13 12.10 10.07 3.70
N ILE A 14 11.10 10.62 3.01
CA ILE A 14 10.19 9.85 2.17
C ILE A 14 10.99 9.11 1.10
N ARG A 15 11.87 9.80 0.35
CA ARG A 15 12.72 9.19 -0.69
C ARG A 15 13.55 8.04 -0.14
N LYS A 16 14.30 8.27 0.95
CA LYS A 16 15.15 7.25 1.58
C LYS A 16 14.33 6.02 2.01
N THR A 17 13.14 6.23 2.55
CA THR A 17 12.25 5.14 2.97
C THR A 17 11.74 4.37 1.76
N LEU A 18 11.31 5.06 0.70
CA LEU A 18 10.81 4.43 -0.52
C LEU A 18 11.89 3.65 -1.27
N SER A 19 13.11 4.18 -1.39
CA SER A 19 14.22 3.45 -2.02
C SER A 19 14.54 2.16 -1.27
N LYS A 20 14.51 2.16 0.07
CA LYS A 20 14.71 0.95 0.88
C LYS A 20 13.56 -0.05 0.76
N SER A 21 12.32 0.42 0.63
CA SER A 21 11.12 -0.44 0.60
C SER A 21 10.74 -0.95 -0.80
N LEU A 22 11.05 -0.21 -1.87
CA LEU A 22 10.63 -0.50 -3.24
C LEU A 22 11.79 -0.89 -4.19
N GLY A 23 13.06 -0.66 -3.83
CA GLY A 23 14.22 -1.00 -4.67
C GLY A 23 14.38 -0.14 -5.93
N ASP A 24 15.12 -0.64 -6.94
CA ASP A 24 15.52 0.10 -8.17
C ASP A 24 14.34 0.53 -9.07
N SER A 25 13.16 -0.07 -8.91
CA SER A 25 11.91 0.31 -9.61
C SER A 25 11.44 1.73 -9.27
N SER A 26 12.02 2.33 -8.23
CA SER A 26 11.69 3.67 -7.74
C SER A 26 12.47 4.80 -8.39
N GLY A 27 13.59 4.54 -9.08
CA GLY A 27 14.51 5.57 -9.57
C GLY A 27 13.87 6.63 -10.47
N GLN A 28 13.13 6.21 -11.50
CA GLN A 28 12.49 7.15 -12.45
C GLN A 28 11.24 7.86 -11.90
N ALA A 29 10.60 7.30 -10.88
CA ALA A 29 9.47 7.92 -10.19
C ALA A 29 9.96 8.90 -9.12
N LEU A 30 11.06 8.57 -8.44
CA LEU A 30 11.69 9.38 -7.39
C LEU A 30 12.46 10.59 -7.96
N GLU A 31 13.17 10.47 -9.09
CA GLU A 31 13.88 11.58 -9.73
C GLU A 31 12.95 12.72 -10.17
N LYS A 32 11.68 12.42 -10.46
CA LYS A 32 10.68 13.44 -10.86
C LYS A 32 10.14 14.26 -9.69
N LEU A 33 10.44 13.89 -8.44
CA LEU A 33 10.10 14.70 -7.27
C LEU A 33 10.79 16.07 -7.33
N ASP A 34 12.07 16.17 -7.73
CA ASP A 34 12.85 17.42 -7.62
C ASP A 34 12.27 18.61 -8.42
N SER A 35 11.48 18.33 -9.45
CA SER A 35 10.88 19.37 -10.31
C SER A 35 9.48 19.82 -9.89
N ARG A 36 8.81 19.14 -8.94
CA ARG A 36 7.36 19.28 -8.69
C ARG A 36 6.97 19.82 -7.30
N PHE A 37 7.89 19.90 -6.34
CA PHE A 37 7.59 20.42 -4.98
C PHE A 37 7.59 21.96 -4.85
N THR A 38 7.84 22.68 -5.94
CA THR A 38 7.65 24.14 -6.02
C THR A 38 6.21 24.47 -6.39
N ALA A 39 5.31 24.32 -5.43
CA ALA A 39 3.88 24.50 -5.61
C ALA A 39 3.51 25.95 -6.02
N ARG A 40 2.81 26.09 -7.16
CA ARG A 40 2.00 27.27 -7.51
C ARG A 40 0.69 27.26 -6.71
N GLU A 41 0.23 28.46 -6.39
CA GLU A 41 -1.01 28.74 -5.65
C GLU A 41 -2.25 28.21 -6.39
N GLU A 42 -3.23 27.79 -5.59
CA GLU A 42 -4.48 27.16 -5.99
C GLU A 42 -5.34 28.09 -6.88
N GLU A 43 -5.68 27.64 -8.10
CA GLU A 43 -6.81 28.20 -8.85
C GLU A 43 -8.09 27.44 -8.47
N LEU A 44 -9.09 28.20 -8.00
CA LEU A 44 -10.46 27.75 -7.79
C LEU A 44 -11.07 27.29 -9.12
N VAL A 45 -11.22 25.98 -9.30
CA VAL A 45 -11.97 25.41 -10.42
C VAL A 45 -13.38 25.07 -9.95
N VAL A 46 -14.34 25.75 -10.58
CA VAL A 46 -15.79 25.59 -10.38
C VAL A 46 -16.21 24.16 -10.72
N GLU A 47 -16.86 23.49 -9.77
CA GLU A 47 -17.49 22.17 -9.96
C GLU A 47 -18.56 22.26 -11.07
N ALA A 48 -18.44 21.40 -12.08
CA ALA A 48 -19.48 21.22 -13.10
C ALA A 48 -20.36 20.02 -12.72
N ASP A 49 -21.66 20.30 -12.72
CA ASP A 49 -22.81 19.44 -12.40
C ASP A 49 -22.82 18.10 -13.19
N PRO A 50 -23.19 16.95 -12.59
CA PRO A 50 -23.23 15.68 -13.27
C PRO A 50 -24.67 15.39 -13.74
N ASP A 51 -24.98 15.71 -15.00
CA ASP A 51 -26.22 15.24 -15.63
C ASP A 51 -25.99 14.70 -17.06
N VAL A 52 -26.31 13.39 -17.19
CA VAL A 52 -26.90 12.66 -18.35
C VAL A 52 -26.01 12.55 -19.62
N VAL A 53 -25.84 11.37 -20.26
CA VAL A 53 -26.74 10.79 -21.29
C VAL A 53 -26.58 9.26 -21.43
N ASP A 54 -27.75 8.61 -21.60
CA ASP A 54 -28.00 7.21 -21.95
C ASP A 54 -27.77 6.97 -23.46
N ASP A 55 -26.80 6.12 -23.82
CA ASP A 55 -26.34 5.89 -25.20
C ASP A 55 -26.94 4.62 -25.82
N SER A 56 -27.98 4.78 -26.63
CA SER A 56 -28.39 3.74 -27.60
C SER A 56 -29.23 4.27 -28.78
N LYS A 57 -28.65 5.04 -29.72
CA LYS A 57 -29.40 5.43 -30.95
C LYS A 57 -28.73 5.37 -32.32
N HIS A 58 -27.45 5.00 -32.48
CA HIS A 58 -26.84 4.93 -33.83
C HIS A 58 -26.23 3.55 -34.12
N GLY A 59 -27.08 2.67 -34.65
CA GLY A 59 -26.79 1.26 -34.88
C GLY A 59 -26.12 0.96 -36.22
N PHE A 60 -24.88 0.48 -36.15
CA PHE A 60 -24.31 -0.42 -37.14
C PHE A 60 -24.28 -1.83 -36.54
N LYS A 61 -24.69 -2.85 -37.32
CA LYS A 61 -24.60 -4.24 -36.85
C LYS A 61 -23.14 -4.73 -36.98
N PRO A 62 -22.59 -5.45 -35.99
CA PRO A 62 -21.27 -6.05 -36.12
C PRO A 62 -21.17 -6.89 -37.40
N GLY A 63 -20.16 -6.62 -38.24
CA GLY A 63 -19.93 -7.37 -39.49
C GLY A 63 -20.63 -6.85 -40.75
N SER A 64 -21.32 -5.71 -40.72
CA SER A 64 -21.83 -5.07 -41.94
C SER A 64 -20.70 -4.58 -42.87
N LYS A 65 -20.89 -4.65 -44.19
CA LYS A 65 -20.03 -3.92 -45.14
C LYS A 65 -20.24 -2.43 -44.92
N ILE A 66 -19.22 -1.76 -44.40
CA ILE A 66 -19.21 -0.33 -44.14
C ILE A 66 -18.38 0.33 -45.23
N ASP A 67 -18.97 1.29 -45.94
CA ASP A 67 -18.23 2.18 -46.81
C ASP A 67 -17.61 3.30 -45.95
N LEU A 68 -16.31 3.18 -45.70
CA LEU A 68 -15.59 4.12 -44.84
C LEU A 68 -15.46 5.50 -45.48
N ASP A 69 -15.33 5.55 -46.80
CA ASP A 69 -15.16 6.80 -47.52
C ASP A 69 -16.45 7.61 -47.47
N GLU A 70 -17.61 6.95 -47.62
CA GLU A 70 -18.92 7.60 -47.45
C GLU A 70 -19.11 8.13 -46.02
N ILE A 71 -18.75 7.34 -45.00
CA ILE A 71 -18.90 7.74 -43.59
C ILE A 71 -17.99 8.93 -43.26
N ILE A 72 -16.72 8.89 -43.66
CA ILE A 72 -15.77 9.98 -43.40
C ILE A 72 -16.19 11.24 -44.16
N THR A 73 -16.60 11.11 -45.43
CA THR A 73 -17.05 12.24 -46.25
C THR A 73 -18.34 12.86 -45.74
N SER A 74 -19.19 12.09 -45.03
CA SER A 74 -20.41 12.62 -44.42
C SER A 74 -20.18 13.70 -43.37
N GLY A 75 -18.96 13.82 -42.83
CA GLY A 75 -18.59 14.83 -41.83
C GLY A 75 -19.40 14.74 -40.53
N ASN A 76 -20.01 13.60 -40.24
CA ASN A 76 -20.77 13.39 -39.00
C ASN A 76 -19.93 12.57 -38.02
N ILE A 77 -19.43 13.22 -36.97
CA ILE A 77 -18.55 12.61 -35.98
C ILE A 77 -19.16 11.38 -35.30
N ASP A 78 -20.45 11.40 -34.96
CA ASP A 78 -21.13 10.28 -34.31
C ASP A 78 -21.21 9.05 -35.22
N LYS A 79 -21.38 9.27 -36.55
CA LYS A 79 -21.32 8.18 -37.53
C LYS A 79 -19.92 7.58 -37.64
N ILE A 80 -18.87 8.42 -37.59
CA ILE A 80 -17.48 7.95 -37.63
C ILE A 80 -17.17 7.11 -36.37
N ILE A 81 -17.58 7.57 -35.19
CA ILE A 81 -17.42 6.80 -33.93
C ILE A 81 -18.23 5.50 -33.96
N GLY A 82 -19.46 5.55 -34.49
CA GLY A 82 -20.31 4.37 -34.69
C GLY A 82 -19.66 3.32 -35.60
N ALA A 83 -18.93 3.76 -36.64
CA ALA A 83 -18.18 2.86 -37.51
C ALA A 83 -17.01 2.18 -36.77
N CYS A 84 -16.31 2.88 -35.87
CA CYS A 84 -15.30 2.27 -35.00
C CYS A 84 -15.90 1.13 -34.16
N ALA A 85 -17.12 1.32 -33.64
CA ALA A 85 -17.81 0.30 -32.86
C ALA A 85 -18.20 -0.93 -33.71
N ALA A 86 -18.54 -0.74 -34.97
CA ALA A 86 -18.93 -1.82 -35.87
C ALA A 86 -17.76 -2.66 -36.37
N LEU A 87 -16.56 -2.05 -36.44
CA LEU A 87 -15.30 -2.72 -36.70
C LEU A 87 -14.66 -3.33 -35.44
N LYS A 88 -15.27 -3.16 -34.26
CA LYS A 88 -14.79 -3.69 -32.99
C LYS A 88 -14.73 -5.23 -33.03
N GLY A 89 -13.52 -5.78 -33.16
CA GLY A 89 -13.28 -7.22 -33.25
C GLY A 89 -13.07 -7.75 -34.67
N ALA A 90 -13.15 -6.90 -35.69
CA ALA A 90 -12.62 -7.22 -37.02
C ALA A 90 -11.10 -6.99 -37.02
N ASP A 91 -10.32 -7.91 -37.60
CA ASP A 91 -8.87 -7.75 -37.79
C ASP A 91 -8.57 -6.80 -38.96
N ARG A 92 -8.96 -5.53 -38.82
CA ARG A 92 -8.84 -4.47 -39.84
C ARG A 92 -8.20 -3.22 -39.22
N PRO A 93 -6.95 -3.28 -38.75
CA PRO A 93 -6.31 -2.20 -37.99
C PRO A 93 -6.13 -0.91 -38.80
N ASP A 94 -5.85 -0.99 -40.11
CA ASP A 94 -5.67 0.18 -40.98
C ASP A 94 -6.95 1.00 -41.12
N GLU A 95 -8.10 0.32 -41.16
CA GLU A 95 -9.40 0.97 -41.29
C GLU A 95 -9.83 1.64 -39.99
N LEU A 96 -9.58 0.97 -38.86
CA LEU A 96 -9.75 1.58 -37.54
C LEU A 96 -8.86 2.81 -37.39
N ARG A 97 -7.61 2.76 -37.88
CA ARG A 97 -6.71 3.92 -37.87
C ARG A 97 -7.25 5.07 -38.70
N ARG A 98 -7.75 4.81 -39.91
CA ARG A 98 -8.38 5.83 -40.76
C ARG A 98 -9.57 6.50 -40.09
N LEU A 99 -10.42 5.73 -39.39
CA LEU A 99 -11.55 6.28 -38.65
C LEU A 99 -11.09 7.11 -37.43
N VAL A 100 -10.10 6.64 -36.68
CA VAL A 100 -9.52 7.39 -35.54
C VAL A 100 -8.93 8.71 -36.01
N ASP A 101 -8.14 8.69 -37.10
CA ASP A 101 -7.56 9.91 -37.70
C ASP A 101 -8.66 10.87 -38.17
N ALA A 102 -9.76 10.35 -38.73
CA ALA A 102 -10.91 11.16 -39.12
C ALA A 102 -11.62 11.81 -37.91
N VAL A 103 -11.76 11.10 -36.78
CA VAL A 103 -12.27 11.69 -35.52
C VAL A 103 -11.33 12.79 -35.02
N LEU A 104 -10.03 12.53 -34.97
CA LEU A 104 -9.04 13.49 -34.46
C LEU A 104 -8.89 14.73 -35.34
N GLY A 105 -9.07 14.59 -36.66
CA GLY A 105 -9.06 15.69 -37.61
C GLY A 105 -10.39 16.45 -37.73
N HIS A 106 -11.45 15.99 -37.05
CA HIS A 106 -12.78 16.59 -37.17
C HIS A 106 -12.83 17.96 -36.45
N PRO A 107 -13.38 19.02 -37.07
CA PRO A 107 -13.42 20.37 -36.48
C PRO A 107 -14.20 20.42 -35.16
N ASP A 108 -15.28 19.64 -35.04
CA ASP A 108 -16.09 19.54 -33.81
C ASP A 108 -15.59 18.48 -32.81
N CYS A 109 -14.38 17.95 -32.99
CA CYS A 109 -13.83 16.96 -32.07
C CYS A 109 -13.65 17.58 -30.67
N LYS A 110 -14.17 16.89 -29.65
CA LYS A 110 -14.11 17.27 -28.24
C LYS A 110 -13.59 16.10 -27.44
N ALA A 111 -13.12 16.34 -26.23
CA ALA A 111 -12.57 15.29 -25.37
C ALA A 111 -13.53 14.11 -25.16
N ARG A 112 -14.84 14.36 -25.02
CA ARG A 112 -15.86 13.29 -24.93
C ARG A 112 -15.85 12.35 -26.16
N HIS A 113 -15.69 12.90 -27.37
CA HIS A 113 -15.66 12.13 -28.61
C HIS A 113 -14.40 11.26 -28.68
N MET A 114 -13.27 11.76 -28.17
CA MET A 114 -12.03 10.98 -28.06
C MET A 114 -12.15 9.84 -27.05
N VAL A 115 -12.73 10.09 -25.87
CA VAL A 115 -12.99 9.05 -24.85
C VAL A 115 -13.97 8.01 -25.37
N GLU A 116 -15.03 8.42 -26.08
CA GLU A 116 -15.97 7.49 -26.68
C GLU A 116 -15.29 6.62 -27.75
N THR A 117 -14.44 7.22 -28.59
CA THR A 117 -13.64 6.50 -29.59
C THR A 117 -12.70 5.49 -28.91
N LEU A 118 -12.04 5.88 -27.82
CA LEU A 118 -11.18 5.03 -27.01
C LEU A 118 -11.93 3.78 -26.53
N SER A 119 -13.19 3.92 -26.09
CA SER A 119 -14.05 2.79 -25.66
C SER A 119 -14.33 1.76 -26.77
N LYS A 120 -14.13 2.14 -28.04
CA LYS A 120 -14.32 1.27 -29.20
C LYS A 120 -13.02 0.60 -29.64
N VAL A 121 -11.87 1.28 -29.48
CA VAL A 121 -10.57 0.81 -29.97
C VAL A 121 -9.59 0.34 -28.89
N TYR A 122 -10.00 0.25 -27.62
CA TYR A 122 -9.15 -0.10 -26.46
C TYR A 122 -8.35 -1.42 -26.58
N LYS A 123 -8.69 -2.31 -27.53
CA LYS A 123 -7.91 -3.54 -27.80
C LYS A 123 -6.68 -3.30 -28.68
N HIS A 124 -6.57 -2.14 -29.33
CA HIS A 124 -5.48 -1.77 -30.23
C HIS A 124 -4.56 -0.77 -29.53
N THR A 125 -3.45 -1.25 -28.98
CA THR A 125 -2.52 -0.48 -28.14
C THR A 125 -2.02 0.80 -28.80
N GLU A 126 -1.66 0.77 -30.09
CA GLU A 126 -1.17 1.96 -30.80
C GLU A 126 -2.22 3.07 -30.92
N LEU A 127 -3.47 2.70 -31.25
CA LEU A 127 -4.57 3.66 -31.38
C LEU A 127 -5.01 4.20 -30.02
N LEU A 128 -4.96 3.35 -28.99
CA LEU A 128 -5.18 3.72 -27.60
C LEU A 128 -4.18 4.78 -27.15
N GLU A 129 -2.88 4.54 -27.38
CA GLU A 129 -1.82 5.50 -27.02
C GLU A 129 -1.97 6.84 -27.75
N LEU A 130 -2.28 6.80 -29.05
CA LEU A 130 -2.52 8.01 -29.85
C LEU A 130 -3.69 8.84 -29.29
N LEU A 131 -4.82 8.19 -29.00
CA LEU A 131 -6.00 8.86 -28.45
C LEU A 131 -5.73 9.43 -27.06
N VAL A 132 -5.02 8.69 -26.21
CA VAL A 132 -4.64 9.17 -24.87
C VAL A 132 -3.73 10.40 -24.94
N GLU A 133 -2.75 10.40 -25.85
CA GLU A 133 -1.90 11.58 -26.07
C GLU A 133 -2.75 12.82 -26.42
N LYS A 134 -3.74 12.65 -27.30
CA LYS A 134 -4.65 13.74 -27.70
C LYS A 134 -5.59 14.19 -26.59
N ILE A 135 -6.10 13.26 -25.78
CA ILE A 135 -6.92 13.59 -24.60
C ILE A 135 -6.10 14.43 -23.61
N VAL A 136 -4.85 14.05 -23.35
CA VAL A 136 -3.94 14.82 -22.48
C VAL A 136 -3.67 16.23 -23.01
N GLN A 137 -3.48 16.37 -24.33
CA GLN A 137 -3.26 17.67 -24.98
C GLN A 137 -4.48 18.61 -24.92
N THR A 138 -5.70 18.06 -24.87
CA THR A 138 -6.95 18.84 -24.94
C THR A 138 -7.24 19.63 -23.67
N LYS A 139 -6.59 19.27 -22.54
CA LYS A 139 -6.77 19.83 -21.19
C LYS A 139 -8.22 19.68 -20.68
N GLY A 140 -8.38 18.88 -19.63
CA GLY A 140 -9.68 18.59 -19.03
C GLY A 140 -9.62 17.37 -18.14
N ILE A 141 -9.98 17.54 -16.86
CA ILE A 141 -9.75 16.49 -15.85
C ILE A 141 -10.72 15.31 -15.97
N ASN A 142 -12.00 15.55 -16.26
CA ASN A 142 -13.00 14.48 -16.36
C ASN A 142 -12.70 13.51 -17.53
N PRO A 143 -12.37 13.98 -18.75
CA PRO A 143 -11.98 13.10 -19.84
C PRO A 143 -10.75 12.23 -19.53
N LEU A 144 -9.78 12.77 -18.77
CA LEU A 144 -8.61 12.01 -18.34
C LEU A 144 -8.99 10.86 -17.41
N ILE A 145 -9.85 11.12 -16.41
CA ILE A 145 -10.33 10.11 -15.47
C ILE A 145 -11.18 9.05 -16.20
N GLU A 146 -12.06 9.47 -17.11
CA GLU A 146 -12.88 8.54 -17.89
C GLU A 146 -12.05 7.62 -18.79
N ALA A 147 -10.95 8.14 -19.37
CA ALA A 147 -10.04 7.38 -20.23
C ALA A 147 -9.31 6.23 -19.50
N LEU A 148 -9.16 6.30 -18.17
CA LEU A 148 -8.50 5.26 -17.37
C LEU A 148 -9.18 3.89 -17.54
N LYS A 149 -10.51 3.88 -17.67
CA LYS A 149 -11.32 2.65 -17.82
C LYS A 149 -10.94 1.82 -19.05
N TYR A 150 -10.32 2.44 -20.04
CA TYR A 150 -10.02 1.85 -21.34
C TYR A 150 -8.52 1.71 -21.61
N SER A 151 -7.66 2.06 -20.64
CA SER A 151 -6.23 2.19 -20.85
C SER A 151 -5.41 1.06 -20.23
N ASP A 152 -6.05 0.04 -19.64
CA ASP A 152 -5.42 -1.11 -18.96
C ASP A 152 -4.43 -1.90 -19.84
N LYS A 153 -4.59 -1.83 -21.17
CA LYS A 153 -3.73 -2.53 -22.15
C LYS A 153 -2.41 -1.83 -22.45
N SER A 154 -2.23 -0.56 -22.06
CA SER A 154 -0.97 0.16 -22.25
C SER A 154 -0.51 0.82 -20.95
N PRO A 155 0.56 0.30 -20.32
CA PRO A 155 1.20 0.97 -19.19
C PRO A 155 1.66 2.39 -19.53
N ARG A 156 2.09 2.62 -20.77
CA ARG A 156 2.50 3.95 -21.26
C ARG A 156 1.33 4.92 -21.27
N ALA A 157 0.18 4.50 -21.79
CA ALA A 157 -1.03 5.32 -21.81
C ALA A 157 -1.53 5.60 -20.38
N MET A 158 -1.55 4.58 -19.51
CA MET A 158 -1.87 4.75 -18.09
C MET A 158 -0.96 5.76 -17.40
N LEU A 159 0.36 5.71 -17.66
CA LEU A 159 1.31 6.68 -17.12
C LEU A 159 1.08 8.10 -17.66
N GLN A 160 0.74 8.26 -18.95
CA GLN A 160 0.41 9.56 -19.53
C GLN A 160 -0.85 10.16 -18.91
N LEU A 161 -1.91 9.35 -18.75
CA LEU A 161 -3.12 9.77 -18.04
C LEU A 161 -2.82 10.11 -16.59
N ALA A 162 -2.00 9.31 -15.90
CA ALA A 162 -1.63 9.56 -14.52
C ALA A 162 -0.92 10.91 -14.35
N LYS A 163 0.03 11.22 -15.22
CA LYS A 163 0.71 12.52 -15.25
C LYS A 163 -0.25 13.67 -15.55
N GLY A 164 -1.10 13.52 -16.56
CA GLY A 164 -2.10 14.54 -16.91
C GLY A 164 -3.05 14.83 -15.74
N ILE A 165 -3.53 13.79 -15.04
CA ILE A 165 -4.40 13.91 -13.87
C ILE A 165 -3.67 14.56 -12.70
N ALA A 166 -2.42 14.18 -12.44
CA ALA A 166 -1.61 14.78 -11.37
C ALA A 166 -1.33 16.28 -11.63
N GLU A 167 -1.13 16.66 -12.89
CA GLU A 167 -0.85 18.04 -13.29
C GLU A 167 -2.09 18.93 -13.30
N GLN A 168 -3.24 18.40 -13.74
CA GLN A 168 -4.47 19.19 -13.93
C GLN A 168 -5.51 19.04 -12.81
N GLY A 169 -5.41 17.97 -12.00
CA GLY A 169 -6.40 17.59 -11.01
C GLY A 169 -6.13 18.13 -9.61
N THR A 170 -7.21 18.34 -8.87
CA THR A 170 -7.16 18.47 -7.40
C THR A 170 -6.98 17.11 -6.73
N VAL A 171 -6.68 17.09 -5.42
CA VAL A 171 -6.57 15.83 -4.65
C VAL A 171 -7.82 14.96 -4.78
N ASN A 172 -9.02 15.55 -4.77
CA ASN A 172 -10.27 14.81 -4.95
C ASN A 172 -10.39 14.20 -6.35
N HIS A 173 -9.84 14.83 -7.38
CA HIS A 173 -9.76 14.24 -8.72
C HIS A 173 -8.80 13.05 -8.74
N ILE A 174 -7.66 13.16 -8.07
CA ILE A 174 -6.67 12.09 -7.97
C ILE A 174 -7.23 10.89 -7.21
N MET A 175 -7.96 11.11 -6.11
CA MET A 175 -8.65 10.04 -5.38
C MET A 175 -9.72 9.35 -6.24
N ARG A 176 -10.49 10.11 -7.02
CA ARG A 176 -11.41 9.54 -8.02
C ARG A 176 -10.69 8.73 -9.09
N ALA A 177 -9.52 9.18 -9.53
CA ALA A 177 -8.69 8.45 -10.49
C ALA A 177 -8.19 7.12 -9.91
N ILE A 178 -7.69 7.11 -8.67
CA ILE A 178 -7.28 5.89 -7.96
C ILE A 178 -8.45 4.91 -7.84
N ALA A 179 -9.64 5.38 -7.47
CA ALA A 179 -10.82 4.54 -7.34
C ALA A 179 -11.35 3.99 -8.68
N ALA A 180 -11.13 4.73 -9.78
CA ALA A 180 -11.59 4.35 -11.12
C ALA A 180 -10.56 3.53 -11.92
N ALA A 181 -9.29 3.57 -11.52
CA ALA A 181 -8.21 2.93 -12.25
C ALA A 181 -8.31 1.39 -12.18
N PRO A 182 -7.97 0.69 -13.28
CA PRO A 182 -7.81 -0.76 -13.23
C PRO A 182 -6.66 -1.14 -12.28
N PRO A 183 -6.73 -2.31 -11.61
CA PRO A 183 -5.69 -2.74 -10.69
C PRO A 183 -4.38 -3.09 -11.42
N GLY A 184 -3.27 -3.05 -10.68
CA GLY A 184 -1.95 -3.49 -11.17
C GLY A 184 -1.22 -2.43 -12.01
N GLN A 185 -1.49 -1.16 -11.73
CA GLN A 185 -0.94 -0.02 -12.48
C GLN A 185 0.10 0.71 -11.64
N ASP A 186 1.15 -0.02 -11.24
CA ASP A 186 2.10 0.39 -10.20
C ASP A 186 2.67 1.81 -10.41
N GLU A 187 3.12 2.15 -11.61
CA GLU A 187 3.69 3.48 -11.89
C GLU A 187 2.66 4.61 -11.83
N ALA A 188 1.43 4.35 -12.27
CA ALA A 188 0.33 5.32 -12.19
C ALA A 188 -0.11 5.52 -10.74
N GLU A 189 -0.23 4.44 -9.98
CA GLU A 189 -0.54 4.45 -8.56
C GLU A 189 0.53 5.19 -7.75
N ILE A 190 1.82 4.95 -8.02
CA ILE A 190 2.92 5.72 -7.42
C ILE A 190 2.78 7.21 -7.77
N THR A 191 2.52 7.54 -9.04
CA THR A 191 2.39 8.93 -9.48
C THR A 191 1.28 9.66 -8.72
N TRP A 192 0.09 9.06 -8.63
CA TRP A 192 -1.05 9.65 -7.92
C TRP A 192 -0.83 9.74 -6.42
N THR A 193 -0.30 8.70 -5.80
CA THR A 193 -0.08 8.68 -4.36
C THR A 193 0.98 9.68 -3.92
N MET A 194 2.05 9.85 -4.71
CA MET A 194 3.02 10.93 -4.50
C MET A 194 2.37 12.31 -4.59
N GLU A 195 1.45 12.50 -5.52
CA GLU A 195 0.74 13.78 -5.69
C GLU A 195 -0.23 14.05 -4.52
N VAL A 196 -0.93 13.02 -4.03
CA VAL A 196 -1.74 13.11 -2.81
C VAL A 196 -0.88 13.46 -1.60
N ILE A 197 0.33 12.91 -1.50
CA ILE A 197 1.28 13.30 -0.45
C ILE A 197 1.68 14.78 -0.60
N GLY A 198 2.01 15.23 -1.81
CA GLY A 198 2.48 16.60 -2.02
C GLY A 198 1.42 17.68 -1.81
N LYS A 199 0.15 17.39 -2.12
CA LYS A 199 -0.95 18.37 -2.12
C LYS A 199 -2.03 18.14 -1.06
N GLY A 200 -2.16 16.90 -0.56
CA GLY A 200 -3.29 16.48 0.28
C GLY A 200 -3.09 16.74 1.76
N THR A 201 -4.21 16.85 2.46
CA THR A 201 -4.26 16.80 3.93
C THR A 201 -4.07 15.38 4.45
N LEU A 202 -3.79 15.23 5.75
CA LEU A 202 -3.67 13.92 6.38
C LEU A 202 -4.94 13.06 6.19
N GLU A 203 -6.14 13.63 6.36
CA GLU A 203 -7.39 12.87 6.15
C GLU A 203 -7.53 12.42 4.69
N GLN A 204 -7.19 13.27 3.72
CA GLN A 204 -7.20 12.86 2.31
C GLN A 204 -6.20 11.74 2.02
N MET A 205 -5.05 11.73 2.70
CA MET A 205 -4.12 10.59 2.61
C MET A 205 -4.72 9.32 3.20
N LEU A 206 -5.40 9.41 4.35
CA LEU A 206 -6.04 8.26 4.99
C LEU A 206 -7.18 7.70 4.16
N ASP A 207 -7.99 8.55 3.54
CA ASP A 207 -9.04 8.13 2.62
C ASP A 207 -8.44 7.49 1.36
N CYS A 208 -7.35 8.07 0.84
CA CYS A 208 -6.62 7.51 -0.29
C CYS A 208 -6.03 6.11 0.01
N VAL A 209 -5.54 5.88 1.24
CA VAL A 209 -5.06 4.57 1.70
C VAL A 209 -6.16 3.50 1.67
N GLN A 210 -7.42 3.88 1.87
CA GLN A 210 -8.56 2.97 1.80
C GLN A 210 -9.01 2.67 0.37
N LEU A 211 -8.77 3.59 -0.56
CA LEU A 211 -9.17 3.46 -1.96
C LEU A 211 -8.14 2.69 -2.79
N ILE A 212 -6.86 2.81 -2.46
CA ILE A 212 -5.81 2.14 -3.20
C ILE A 212 -5.82 0.63 -2.98
N ASN A 213 -5.34 -0.13 -3.97
CA ASN A 213 -5.05 -1.54 -3.77
C ASN A 213 -4.01 -1.69 -2.65
N ALA A 214 -4.40 -2.31 -1.53
CA ALA A 214 -3.53 -2.47 -0.36
C ALA A 214 -2.20 -3.16 -0.70
N GLN A 215 -2.18 -4.03 -1.71
CA GLN A 215 -0.98 -4.77 -2.12
C GLN A 215 -0.05 -4.01 -3.07
N SER A 216 -0.45 -2.82 -3.54
CA SER A 216 0.33 -2.10 -4.54
C SER A 216 1.51 -1.33 -3.95
N PRO A 217 2.50 -0.97 -4.79
CA PRO A 217 3.56 -0.04 -4.40
C PRO A 217 3.04 1.32 -3.95
N GLY A 218 1.91 1.79 -4.48
CA GLY A 218 1.29 3.04 -4.07
C GLY A 218 0.80 3.02 -2.61
N ALA A 219 0.38 1.87 -2.09
CA ALA A 219 0.04 1.73 -0.66
C ALA A 219 1.27 1.95 0.25
N VAL A 220 2.45 1.50 -0.19
CA VAL A 220 3.73 1.75 0.50
C VAL A 220 4.08 3.24 0.46
N VAL A 221 3.84 3.89 -0.68
CA VAL A 221 4.03 5.34 -0.84
C VAL A 221 3.16 6.12 0.13
N LEU A 222 1.84 5.89 0.14
CA LEU A 222 0.92 6.58 1.06
C LEU A 222 1.25 6.32 2.52
N ALA A 223 1.53 5.06 2.89
CA ALA A 223 1.95 4.72 4.25
C ALA A 223 3.19 5.51 4.67
N THR A 224 4.16 5.66 3.75
CA THR A 224 5.37 6.45 3.95
C THR A 224 5.07 7.94 4.09
N GLY A 225 4.16 8.49 3.29
CA GLY A 225 3.70 9.88 3.44
C GLY A 225 3.09 10.12 4.82
N VAL A 226 2.10 9.29 5.19
CA VAL A 226 1.40 9.42 6.48
C VAL A 226 2.37 9.41 7.66
N ILE A 227 3.37 8.51 7.70
CA ILE A 227 4.28 8.46 8.86
C ILE A 227 5.31 9.61 8.94
N ASN A 228 5.56 10.28 7.81
CA ASN A 228 6.52 11.37 7.69
C ASN A 228 5.89 12.75 7.87
N GLN A 229 4.56 12.82 8.00
CA GLN A 229 3.90 14.03 8.46
C GLN A 229 4.43 14.45 9.85
N LYS A 230 4.34 15.75 10.12
CA LYS A 230 4.75 16.30 11.41
C LYS A 230 3.71 15.96 12.47
N ASP A 231 4.14 15.54 13.66
CA ASP A 231 3.29 15.33 14.84
C ASP A 231 2.04 14.45 14.61
N VAL A 232 2.19 13.36 13.85
CA VAL A 232 1.09 12.45 13.52
C VAL A 232 0.54 11.78 14.77
N PRO A 233 -0.78 11.93 15.07
CA PRO A 233 -1.40 11.23 16.18
C PRO A 233 -1.37 9.71 16.00
N ILE A 234 -1.62 8.97 17.07
CA ILE A 234 -1.62 7.49 17.03
C ILE A 234 -2.76 6.95 16.15
N GLU A 235 -3.92 7.61 16.14
CA GLU A 235 -5.11 7.14 15.43
C GLU A 235 -4.91 7.02 13.91
N PRO A 236 -4.34 8.02 13.20
CA PRO A 236 -3.99 7.90 11.79
C PRO A 236 -3.03 6.76 11.50
N LEU A 237 -2.03 6.54 12.37
CA LEU A 237 -1.07 5.45 12.21
C LEU A 237 -1.76 4.08 12.31
N VAL A 238 -2.72 3.92 13.22
CA VAL A 238 -3.51 2.69 13.37
C VAL A 238 -4.44 2.48 12.18
N ARG A 239 -5.11 3.53 11.68
CA ARG A 239 -5.94 3.47 10.47
C ARG A 239 -5.12 3.00 9.27
N THR A 240 -3.97 3.62 9.04
CA THR A 240 -3.06 3.22 7.95
C THR A 240 -2.60 1.78 8.11
N LEU A 241 -2.12 1.38 9.29
CA LEU A 241 -1.68 0.01 9.54
C LEU A 241 -2.79 -1.00 9.26
N THR A 242 -4.03 -0.68 9.64
CA THR A 242 -5.18 -1.57 9.43
C THR A 242 -5.46 -1.78 7.95
N ALA A 243 -5.38 -0.72 7.15
CA ALA A 243 -5.63 -0.76 5.72
C ALA A 243 -4.53 -1.50 4.95
N VAL A 244 -3.26 -1.38 5.39
CA VAL A 244 -2.09 -1.95 4.69
C VAL A 244 -1.51 -3.19 5.37
N LYS A 245 -2.19 -3.78 6.36
CA LYS A 245 -1.67 -4.89 7.18
C LYS A 245 -1.22 -6.11 6.37
N ASP A 246 -1.85 -6.32 5.22
CA ASP A 246 -1.59 -7.46 4.34
C ASP A 246 -0.46 -7.17 3.35
N ASN A 247 0.07 -5.94 3.31
CA ASN A 247 1.23 -5.53 2.53
C ASN A 247 2.47 -5.45 3.45
N PRO A 248 3.41 -6.41 3.35
CA PRO A 248 4.53 -6.50 4.28
C PRO A 248 5.41 -5.25 4.31
N GLN A 249 5.65 -4.60 3.16
CA GLN A 249 6.48 -3.41 3.11
C GLN A 249 5.78 -2.22 3.79
N ALA A 250 4.53 -1.94 3.43
CA ALA A 250 3.77 -0.84 4.00
C ALA A 250 3.53 -1.04 5.51
N ALA A 251 3.13 -2.23 5.93
CA ALA A 251 2.88 -2.54 7.34
C ALA A 251 4.15 -2.38 8.19
N THR A 252 5.32 -2.76 7.65
CA THR A 252 6.63 -2.59 8.31
C THR A 252 6.93 -1.10 8.54
N VAL A 253 6.75 -0.27 7.51
CA VAL A 253 7.00 1.19 7.59
C VAL A 253 6.14 1.83 8.70
N VAL A 254 4.84 1.49 8.74
CA VAL A 254 3.94 2.01 9.77
C VAL A 254 4.28 1.48 11.15
N ALA A 255 4.55 0.17 11.28
CA ALA A 255 4.92 -0.45 12.55
C ALA A 255 6.15 0.21 13.17
N VAL A 256 7.20 0.50 12.39
CA VAL A 256 8.41 1.17 12.88
C VAL A 256 8.11 2.54 13.51
N LYS A 257 7.22 3.33 12.90
CA LYS A 257 6.82 4.64 13.47
C LYS A 257 5.97 4.44 14.73
N LEU A 258 5.00 3.54 14.67
CA LEU A 258 3.98 3.36 15.69
C LEU A 258 4.58 2.80 16.99
N VAL A 259 5.53 1.86 16.92
CA VAL A 259 6.17 1.30 18.12
C VAL A 259 7.04 2.31 18.90
N LYS A 260 7.46 3.41 18.25
CA LYS A 260 8.16 4.53 18.90
C LYS A 260 7.21 5.37 19.73
N THR A 261 6.01 5.65 19.20
CA THR A 261 5.05 6.58 19.81
C THR A 261 4.21 5.96 20.91
N VAL A 262 3.94 4.65 20.86
CA VAL A 262 3.00 4.02 21.79
C VAL A 262 3.66 3.39 23.02
N GLU A 263 2.94 3.40 24.14
CA GLU A 263 3.37 2.74 25.37
C GLU A 263 3.26 1.21 25.30
N VAL A 264 3.87 0.53 26.29
CA VAL A 264 3.91 -0.94 26.39
C VAL A 264 2.52 -1.60 26.29
N PRO A 265 1.46 -1.12 27.00
CA PRO A 265 0.14 -1.76 26.89
C PRO A 265 -0.50 -1.62 25.50
N ALA A 266 -0.21 -0.53 24.80
CA ALA A 266 -0.70 -0.30 23.45
C ALA A 266 -0.02 -1.24 22.44
N LEU A 267 1.25 -1.60 22.63
CA LEU A 267 1.94 -2.60 21.80
C LEU A 267 1.20 -3.96 21.83
N VAL A 268 0.71 -4.38 22.99
CA VAL A 268 -0.08 -5.61 23.13
C VAL A 268 -1.40 -5.50 22.36
N SER A 269 -2.06 -4.34 22.43
CA SER A 269 -3.32 -4.09 21.72
C SER A 269 -3.15 -4.14 20.20
N LEU A 270 -1.98 -3.74 19.69
CA LEU A 270 -1.68 -3.81 18.26
C LEU A 270 -1.56 -5.25 17.76
N LEU A 271 -0.87 -6.10 18.53
CA LEU A 271 -0.75 -7.53 18.24
C LEU A 271 -2.10 -8.24 18.27
N GLU A 272 -3.01 -7.80 19.14
CA GLU A 272 -4.34 -8.40 19.23
C GLU A 272 -5.22 -8.08 18.01
N LYS A 273 -5.20 -6.81 17.56
CA LYS A 273 -6.23 -6.29 16.65
C LYS A 273 -5.78 -6.15 15.20
N TYR A 274 -4.51 -5.88 14.95
CA TYR A 274 -4.08 -5.33 13.67
C TYR A 274 -2.98 -6.13 12.96
N VAL A 275 -2.26 -6.99 13.67
CA VAL A 275 -1.05 -7.62 13.14
C VAL A 275 -1.00 -9.11 13.40
N THR A 276 -0.74 -9.90 12.35
CA THR A 276 -0.61 -11.35 12.45
C THR A 276 0.73 -11.75 13.08
N ASP A 277 0.76 -12.88 13.79
CA ASP A 277 1.96 -13.42 14.43
C ASP A 277 3.05 -13.92 13.44
N LYS A 278 2.76 -13.92 12.14
CA LYS A 278 3.68 -14.32 11.05
C LYS A 278 4.21 -13.16 10.21
N SER A 279 3.82 -11.91 10.50
CA SER A 279 4.25 -10.76 9.68
C SER A 279 5.46 -10.04 10.28
N THR A 280 6.26 -9.41 9.40
CA THR A 280 7.39 -8.55 9.79
C THR A 280 6.97 -7.42 10.73
N ALA A 281 5.78 -6.85 10.52
CA ALA A 281 5.21 -5.86 11.44
C ALA A 281 4.99 -6.45 12.85
N GLY A 282 4.58 -7.72 12.95
CA GLY A 282 4.37 -8.42 14.22
C GLY A 282 5.68 -8.67 14.93
N GLU A 283 6.71 -9.05 14.16
CA GLU A 283 8.09 -9.18 14.63
C GLU A 283 8.62 -7.86 15.20
N ILE A 284 8.41 -6.73 14.52
CA ILE A 284 8.82 -5.39 14.99
C ILE A 284 8.12 -4.99 16.29
N ILE A 285 6.80 -5.20 16.38
CA ILE A 285 6.02 -4.89 17.58
C ILE A 285 6.48 -5.74 18.77
N VAL A 286 6.72 -7.04 18.56
CA VAL A 286 7.24 -7.92 19.63
C VAL A 286 8.65 -7.51 20.03
N ALA A 287 9.52 -7.19 19.08
CA ALA A 287 10.88 -6.76 19.37
C ALA A 287 10.90 -5.51 20.27
N GLN A 288 10.11 -4.50 19.91
CA GLN A 288 10.01 -3.28 20.72
C GLN A 288 9.32 -3.52 22.06
N LEU A 289 8.33 -4.42 22.13
CA LEU A 289 7.69 -4.80 23.38
C LEU A 289 8.71 -5.41 24.36
N VAL A 290 9.53 -6.34 23.89
CA VAL A 290 10.59 -6.97 24.71
C VAL A 290 11.63 -5.93 25.15
N ALA A 291 12.04 -5.02 24.24
CA ALA A 291 12.98 -3.96 24.55
C ALA A 291 12.45 -2.97 25.61
N LYS A 292 11.21 -2.46 25.45
CA LYS A 292 10.61 -1.53 26.42
C LYS A 292 10.41 -2.17 27.80
N VAL A 293 10.04 -3.45 27.85
CA VAL A 293 9.92 -4.18 29.13
C VAL A 293 11.28 -4.37 29.81
N SER A 294 12.38 -4.52 29.05
CA SER A 294 13.72 -4.56 29.64
C SER A 294 14.08 -3.28 30.40
N GLN A 295 13.60 -2.14 29.92
CA GLN A 295 13.79 -0.82 30.53
C GLN A 295 12.74 -0.54 31.62
N GLN A 296 11.58 -1.18 31.55
CA GLN A 296 10.47 -1.02 32.49
C GLN A 296 10.05 -2.37 33.10
N PRO A 297 10.81 -2.90 34.09
CA PRO A 297 10.52 -4.19 34.72
C PRO A 297 9.11 -4.32 35.32
N SER A 298 8.46 -3.21 35.70
CA SER A 298 7.07 -3.20 36.17
C SER A 298 6.05 -3.61 35.09
N ARG A 299 6.43 -3.55 33.80
CA ARG A 299 5.58 -3.90 32.65
C ARG A 299 5.73 -5.35 32.17
N LYS A 300 6.50 -6.18 32.88
CA LYS A 300 6.61 -7.63 32.58
C LYS A 300 5.28 -8.35 32.34
N PRO A 301 4.17 -8.05 33.06
CA PRO A 301 2.88 -8.70 32.81
C PRO A 301 2.36 -8.55 31.36
N GLU A 302 2.79 -7.51 30.64
CA GLU A 302 2.38 -7.29 29.25
C GLU A 302 2.97 -8.32 28.28
N LEU A 303 4.18 -8.84 28.55
CA LEU A 303 4.74 -9.97 27.78
C LEU A 303 3.84 -11.21 27.86
N LEU A 304 3.29 -11.46 29.06
CA LEU A 304 2.40 -12.60 29.30
C LEU A 304 1.01 -12.40 28.67
N LYS A 305 0.55 -11.15 28.48
CA LYS A 305 -0.67 -10.87 27.72
C LYS A 305 -0.44 -11.11 26.23
N ALA A 306 0.68 -10.61 25.69
CA ALA A 306 1.06 -10.80 24.29
C ALA A 306 1.18 -12.29 23.90
N ALA A 307 1.57 -13.15 24.85
CA ALA A 307 1.77 -14.58 24.62
C ALA A 307 0.52 -15.31 24.09
N LYS A 308 -0.69 -14.80 24.37
CA LYS A 308 -1.96 -15.37 23.89
C LYS A 308 -2.16 -15.19 22.38
N TYR A 309 -1.49 -14.21 21.77
CA TYR A 309 -1.67 -13.87 20.36
C TYR A 309 -0.66 -14.58 19.45
N MET A 310 0.35 -15.25 20.02
CA MET A 310 1.37 -16.01 19.28
C MET A 310 0.94 -17.49 19.18
N ARG A 311 0.21 -17.83 18.12
CA ARG A 311 -0.47 -19.12 17.99
C ARG A 311 0.30 -20.14 17.15
N ASN A 312 1.01 -19.66 16.14
CA ASN A 312 1.74 -20.50 15.19
C ASN A 312 3.22 -20.65 15.57
N ASP A 313 3.92 -21.61 14.95
CA ASP A 313 5.38 -21.58 14.95
C ASP A 313 5.85 -20.39 14.11
N CYS A 314 6.30 -19.35 14.81
CA CYS A 314 6.71 -18.07 14.25
C CYS A 314 7.85 -17.47 15.06
N VAL A 315 8.67 -16.64 14.41
CA VAL A 315 9.83 -16.00 15.03
C VAL A 315 9.40 -14.99 16.09
N ALA A 316 8.31 -14.26 15.87
CA ALA A 316 7.70 -13.38 16.87
C ALA A 316 7.39 -14.10 18.19
N GLY A 317 6.85 -15.33 18.13
CA GLY A 317 6.61 -16.15 19.32
C GLY A 317 7.90 -16.52 20.05
N LYS A 318 8.97 -16.84 19.31
CA LYS A 318 10.30 -17.17 19.88
C LYS A 318 10.95 -15.95 20.53
N MET A 319 10.88 -14.77 19.90
CA MET A 319 11.33 -13.49 20.47
C MET A 319 10.60 -13.17 21.77
N LEU A 320 9.27 -13.31 21.78
CA LEU A 320 8.47 -13.06 22.96
C LEU A 320 8.80 -14.03 24.10
N ALA A 321 8.97 -15.32 23.79
CA ALA A 321 9.37 -16.32 24.77
C ALA A 321 10.78 -16.06 25.33
N TRP A 322 11.71 -15.60 24.51
CA TRP A 322 13.03 -15.18 24.99
C TRP A 322 12.90 -14.05 26.01
N GLY A 323 12.08 -13.03 25.72
CA GLY A 323 11.81 -11.93 26.66
C GLY A 323 11.17 -12.43 27.97
N ILE A 324 10.20 -13.34 27.89
CA ILE A 324 9.55 -13.94 29.08
C ILE A 324 10.56 -14.75 29.90
N VAL A 325 11.40 -15.56 29.26
CA VAL A 325 12.42 -16.37 29.96
C VAL A 325 13.47 -15.47 30.62
N LYS A 326 13.91 -14.42 29.93
CA LYS A 326 14.95 -13.52 30.41
C LYS A 326 14.49 -12.62 31.56
N TYR A 327 13.28 -12.07 31.46
CA TYR A 327 12.79 -11.06 32.41
C TYR A 327 11.75 -11.58 33.39
N GLY A 328 11.08 -12.68 33.09
CA GLY A 328 10.05 -13.30 33.93
C GLY A 328 10.62 -14.13 35.07
N ASP A 329 9.74 -14.47 36.01
CA ASP A 329 10.01 -15.40 37.10
C ASP A 329 9.31 -16.75 36.86
N GLN A 330 9.46 -17.66 37.82
CA GLN A 330 8.91 -19.01 37.72
C GLN A 330 7.38 -19.02 37.60
N GLU A 331 6.68 -18.10 38.27
CA GLU A 331 5.22 -17.99 38.18
C GLU A 331 4.79 -17.50 36.80
N MET A 332 5.49 -16.51 36.25
CA MET A 332 5.27 -16.02 34.90
C MET A 332 5.53 -17.11 33.85
N TRP A 333 6.59 -17.91 34.01
CA TRP A 333 6.89 -19.02 33.11
C TRP A 333 5.79 -20.08 33.14
N GLU A 334 5.27 -20.43 34.32
CA GLU A 334 4.13 -21.36 34.43
C GLU A 334 2.90 -20.82 33.68
N LYS A 335 2.55 -19.55 33.92
CA LYS A 335 1.41 -18.92 33.24
C LYS A 335 1.64 -18.82 31.73
N ALA A 336 2.85 -18.52 31.30
CA ALA A 336 3.21 -18.41 29.88
C ALA A 336 3.11 -19.77 29.16
N TYR A 337 3.62 -20.85 29.79
CA TYR A 337 3.54 -22.20 29.23
C TYR A 337 2.09 -22.63 28.91
N LYS A 338 1.14 -22.25 29.78
CA LYS A 338 -0.29 -22.54 29.59
C LYS A 338 -0.94 -21.70 28.49
N ARG A 339 -0.34 -20.56 28.11
CA ARG A 339 -0.90 -19.60 27.14
C ARG A 339 -0.28 -19.70 25.74
N ILE A 340 1.00 -20.04 25.65
CA ILE A 340 1.74 -20.12 24.40
C ILE A 340 1.31 -21.38 23.64
N ALA A 341 0.93 -21.19 22.37
CA ALA A 341 0.66 -22.28 21.43
C ALA A 341 1.82 -22.53 20.45
N ASN A 342 2.72 -21.55 20.26
CA ASN A 342 3.95 -21.71 19.49
C ASN A 342 4.87 -22.81 20.10
N PRO A 343 5.18 -23.89 19.36
CA PRO A 343 5.93 -25.03 19.90
C PRO A 343 7.35 -24.68 20.39
N GLY A 344 8.11 -23.91 19.60
CA GLY A 344 9.48 -23.51 19.95
C GLY A 344 9.53 -22.61 21.19
N ALA A 345 8.66 -21.61 21.21
CA ALA A 345 8.45 -20.72 22.36
C ALA A 345 8.03 -21.49 23.63
N LYS A 346 7.13 -22.47 23.47
CA LYS A 346 6.65 -23.31 24.59
C LYS A 346 7.76 -24.21 25.14
N ALA A 347 8.61 -24.76 24.27
CA ALA A 347 9.78 -25.53 24.67
C ALA A 347 10.79 -24.65 25.45
N MET A 348 11.05 -23.43 25.01
CA MET A 348 11.93 -22.48 25.71
C MET A 348 11.47 -22.23 27.16
N VAL A 349 10.19 -21.92 27.33
CA VAL A 349 9.60 -21.66 28.66
C VAL A 349 9.61 -22.93 29.53
N ALA A 350 9.29 -24.10 28.95
CA ALA A 350 9.32 -25.37 29.67
C ALA A 350 10.74 -25.75 30.14
N VAL A 351 11.76 -25.54 29.31
CA VAL A 351 13.17 -25.77 29.67
C VAL A 351 13.62 -24.81 30.77
N ALA A 352 13.28 -23.53 30.66
CA ALA A 352 13.61 -22.53 31.69
C ALA A 352 12.98 -22.88 33.05
N PHE A 353 11.69 -23.24 33.05
CA PHE A 353 10.99 -23.69 34.25
C PHE A 353 11.61 -24.98 34.81
N GLY A 354 11.90 -25.97 33.95
CA GLY A 354 12.47 -27.25 34.36
C GLY A 354 13.84 -27.14 35.01
N LYS A 355 14.71 -26.26 34.48
CA LYS A 355 16.02 -25.97 35.07
C LYS A 355 15.93 -25.40 36.49
N LYS A 356 14.88 -24.62 36.79
CA LYS A 356 14.71 -23.96 38.09
C LYS A 356 13.89 -24.80 39.08
N ALA A 357 12.82 -25.44 38.62
CA ALA A 357 11.86 -26.17 39.44
C ALA A 357 12.21 -27.65 39.65
N GLY A 358 13.12 -28.21 38.84
CA GLY A 358 13.45 -29.62 38.83
C GLY A 358 12.30 -30.52 38.32
N MET A 359 12.52 -31.83 38.31
CA MET A 359 11.56 -32.81 37.78
C MET A 359 10.21 -32.75 38.48
N PHE A 360 10.19 -32.83 39.81
CA PHE A 360 8.95 -32.86 40.60
C PHE A 360 8.15 -31.56 40.47
N GLY A 361 8.82 -30.40 40.52
CA GLY A 361 8.18 -29.11 40.31
C GLY A 361 7.59 -28.97 38.90
N THR A 362 8.31 -29.45 37.88
CA THR A 362 7.82 -29.40 36.50
C THR A 362 6.63 -30.30 36.26
N LEU A 363 6.66 -31.55 36.77
CA LEU A 363 5.52 -32.46 36.68
C LEU A 363 4.29 -31.91 37.41
N LYS A 364 4.47 -31.29 38.58
CA LYS A 364 3.38 -30.71 39.36
C LYS A 364 2.74 -29.50 38.68
N HIS A 365 3.55 -28.60 38.10
CA HIS A 365 3.07 -27.29 37.61
C HIS A 365 2.80 -27.25 36.10
N LEU A 366 3.60 -27.96 35.29
CA LEU A 366 3.48 -28.02 33.83
C LEU A 366 2.94 -29.36 33.31
N GLY A 367 2.85 -30.39 34.16
CA GLY A 367 2.39 -31.73 33.79
C GLY A 367 3.42 -32.56 33.03
N LYS A 368 3.03 -33.79 32.65
CA LYS A 368 3.89 -34.72 31.89
C LYS A 368 4.37 -34.11 30.56
N ALA A 369 3.47 -33.46 29.83
CA ALA A 369 3.80 -32.77 28.57
C ALA A 369 4.83 -31.64 28.77
N GLY A 370 4.75 -30.89 29.88
CA GLY A 370 5.72 -29.86 30.22
C GLY A 370 7.08 -30.44 30.61
N TRP A 371 7.09 -31.54 31.36
CA TRP A 371 8.32 -32.26 31.70
C TRP A 371 9.00 -32.81 30.45
N ASP A 372 8.27 -33.45 29.55
CA ASP A 372 8.85 -34.00 28.32
C ASP A 372 9.41 -32.91 27.41
N LEU A 373 8.74 -31.75 27.31
CA LEU A 373 9.29 -30.57 26.62
C LEU A 373 10.52 -29.98 27.30
N SER A 374 10.60 -30.00 28.64
CA SER A 374 11.75 -29.48 29.38
C SER A 374 13.05 -30.27 29.14
N LYS A 375 12.94 -31.50 28.61
CA LYS A 375 14.10 -32.32 28.20
C LYS A 375 14.62 -31.94 26.81
N LYS A 376 13.85 -31.20 26.02
CA LYS A 376 14.22 -30.78 24.67
C LYS A 376 15.14 -29.55 24.67
N THR A 377 16.25 -29.65 25.38
CA THR A 377 17.19 -28.55 25.59
C THR A 377 17.81 -28.05 24.27
N GLY A 378 18.07 -28.94 23.30
CA GLY A 378 18.58 -28.59 21.98
C GLY A 378 17.59 -27.76 21.15
N GLU A 379 16.33 -28.21 21.04
CA GLU A 379 15.27 -27.47 20.32
C GLU A 379 15.03 -26.10 20.96
N ALA A 380 14.98 -26.03 22.29
CA ALA A 380 14.83 -24.77 23.01
C ALA A 380 16.04 -23.82 22.83
N ALA A 381 17.26 -24.35 22.79
CA ALA A 381 18.46 -23.55 22.55
C ALA A 381 18.49 -22.99 21.12
N ALA A 382 18.12 -23.80 20.12
CA ALA A 382 18.01 -23.36 18.73
C ALA A 382 16.94 -22.25 18.57
N ALA A 383 15.74 -22.47 19.12
CA ALA A 383 14.66 -21.47 19.09
C ALA A 383 15.03 -20.18 19.85
N SER A 384 15.74 -20.32 20.98
CA SER A 384 16.23 -19.16 21.74
C SER A 384 17.28 -18.37 20.97
N LYS A 385 18.19 -19.05 20.25
CA LYS A 385 19.21 -18.41 19.42
C LYS A 385 18.55 -17.66 18.26
N GLU A 386 17.66 -18.33 17.52
CA GLU A 386 16.91 -17.73 16.41
C GLU A 386 16.09 -16.51 16.85
N GLY A 387 15.35 -16.61 17.96
CA GLY A 387 14.59 -15.49 18.51
C GLY A 387 15.50 -14.34 18.96
N GLN A 388 16.63 -14.63 19.62
CA GLN A 388 17.55 -13.59 20.07
C GLN A 388 18.26 -12.89 18.91
N GLU A 389 18.70 -13.64 17.89
CA GLU A 389 19.34 -13.09 16.70
C GLU A 389 18.37 -12.18 15.95
N LYS A 390 17.13 -12.61 15.74
CA LYS A 390 16.13 -11.77 15.07
C LYS A 390 15.74 -10.53 15.88
N LEU A 391 15.63 -10.68 17.21
CA LEU A 391 15.37 -9.55 18.10
C LEU A 391 16.47 -8.48 17.97
N ASN A 392 17.73 -8.90 18.01
CA ASN A 392 18.87 -8.00 17.88
C ASN A 392 18.93 -7.36 16.49
N GLU A 393 18.71 -8.15 15.43
CA GLU A 393 18.64 -7.65 14.06
C GLU A 393 17.58 -6.55 13.92
N ILE A 394 16.38 -6.74 14.48
CA ILE A 394 15.31 -5.74 14.39
C ILE A 394 15.64 -4.50 15.21
N LEU A 395 16.16 -4.65 16.43
CA LEU A 395 16.48 -3.51 17.28
C LEU A 395 17.61 -2.67 16.67
N THR A 396 18.67 -3.29 16.15
CA THR A 396 19.85 -2.61 15.62
C THR A 396 19.71 -2.20 14.15
N ASN A 397 19.20 -3.07 13.28
CA ASN A 397 19.22 -2.81 11.82
C ASN A 397 17.90 -2.21 11.32
N VAL A 398 16.79 -2.44 12.03
CA VAL A 398 15.47 -1.95 11.58
C VAL A 398 15.06 -0.72 12.37
N LEU A 399 15.18 -0.77 13.70
CA LEU A 399 14.77 0.34 14.55
C LEU A 399 15.88 1.40 14.64
N GLU A 400 17.12 1.08 15.00
CA GLU A 400 18.22 2.07 15.08
C GLU A 400 18.58 2.70 13.70
N GLU A 401 18.65 1.94 12.60
CA GLU A 401 18.89 2.53 11.27
C GLU A 401 17.74 3.41 10.76
N ALA A 402 16.49 3.01 11.00
CA ALA A 402 15.32 3.83 10.66
C ALA A 402 15.06 4.95 11.69
N LEU A 403 15.85 5.01 12.76
CA LEU A 403 15.85 6.08 13.74
C LEU A 403 16.79 7.21 13.32
N GLY A 404 17.86 6.93 12.59
CA GLY A 404 19.00 7.85 12.54
C GLY A 404 19.58 7.99 13.94
N SER A 405 20.90 8.11 14.04
CA SER A 405 21.51 8.67 15.24
C SER A 405 20.87 10.04 15.47
N GLY A 406 19.99 10.12 16.46
CA GLY A 406 19.52 11.39 16.98
C GLY A 406 20.70 12.03 17.71
N ASP A 407 21.41 12.89 17.00
CA ASP A 407 22.02 14.10 17.55
C ASP A 407 21.16 15.30 17.15
#